data_AF-A0A4Q3WP56-F1
#
_entry.id   AF-A0A4Q3WP56-F1
#
_cell.length_a   1.000
_cell.length_b   1.000
_cell.length_c   1.000
_cell.angle_alpha   90.00
_cell.angle_beta   90.00
_cell.angle_gamma   90.00
#
_symmetry.space_group_name_H-M   'P 1'
#
loop_
_entity.id
_entity.type
_entity.pdbx_description
1 polymer ?
#
loop_
_entity_poly.entity_id
_entity_poly.type
_entity_poly.pdbx_seq_one_letter_code
_entity_poly.pdbx_strand_id
1 'polypeptide(L)'
;MSLAESINSELQAFLLMGGDLKSWQPDMDGVYKGKITPTKNTSLDAIEKSALIHCSLFSAKANDAQAGDGPDRSLARFQDTIREIVVATREGMKVRFNVKMSLYGGKANIPITYVGTHLAINLTSLDMTVTSNSQQRDAAHRKINQLLALRDFGIGHSKDDLVLGLWTPNRVLNDQQEDALGAYTTELEFAANKVGVKYILADGAVGQAEAAMPFAKLILADA
;
A
#
# COMPACT_ATOMS: atom_id res chain seq x y z
N MET A 1 -6.27 7.43 -25.85
CA MET A 1 -7.36 8.34 -25.43
C MET A 1 -7.75 7.89 -24.04
N SER A 2 -7.53 8.74 -23.03
CA SER A 2 -7.65 8.29 -21.64
C SER A 2 -9.13 8.03 -21.29
N LEU A 3 -9.40 7.04 -20.43
CA LEU A 3 -10.75 6.73 -19.97
C LEU A 3 -11.44 7.97 -19.36
N ALA A 4 -10.66 8.80 -18.66
CA ALA A 4 -11.11 10.06 -18.09
C ALA A 4 -11.55 11.07 -19.17
N GLU A 5 -10.82 11.20 -20.28
CA GLU A 5 -11.23 12.05 -21.41
C GLU A 5 -12.54 11.57 -22.03
N SER A 6 -12.71 10.25 -22.17
CA SER A 6 -13.91 9.66 -22.77
C SER A 6 -15.15 9.91 -21.90
N ILE A 7 -15.05 9.63 -20.61
CA ILE A 7 -16.14 9.87 -19.63
C ILE A 7 -16.47 11.36 -19.53
N ASN A 8 -15.46 12.23 -19.52
CA ASN A 8 -15.67 13.67 -19.46
C ASN A 8 -16.37 14.18 -20.72
N SER A 9 -15.98 13.69 -21.91
CA SER A 9 -16.64 14.05 -23.17
C SER A 9 -18.10 13.60 -23.22
N GLU A 10 -18.39 12.39 -22.73
CA GLU A 10 -19.74 11.83 -22.66
C GLU A 10 -20.64 12.63 -21.69
N LEU A 11 -20.11 12.95 -20.50
CA LEU A 11 -20.81 13.78 -19.52
C LEU A 11 -21.10 15.18 -20.08
N GLN A 12 -20.11 15.81 -20.72
CA GLN A 12 -20.29 17.13 -21.32
C GLN A 12 -21.36 17.11 -22.42
N ALA A 13 -21.33 16.11 -23.30
CA ALA A 13 -22.35 15.94 -24.34
C ALA A 13 -23.76 15.76 -23.75
N PHE A 14 -23.89 14.93 -22.70
CA PHE A 14 -25.16 14.69 -22.03
C PHE A 14 -25.75 15.95 -21.37
N LEU A 15 -24.90 16.73 -20.68
CA LEU A 15 -25.32 17.99 -20.07
C LEU A 15 -25.70 19.06 -21.12
N LEU A 16 -24.96 19.12 -22.24
CA LEU A 16 -25.26 20.04 -23.35
C LEU A 16 -26.60 19.72 -24.03
N MET A 17 -27.02 18.46 -24.05
CA MET A 17 -28.33 18.04 -24.56
C MET A 17 -29.48 18.28 -23.57
N GLY A 18 -29.21 18.95 -22.42
CA GLY A 18 -30.22 19.26 -21.41
C GLY A 18 -30.49 18.14 -20.41
N GLY A 19 -29.64 17.12 -20.37
CA GLY A 19 -29.75 16.03 -19.40
C GLY A 19 -29.46 16.48 -17.97
N ASP A 20 -30.21 15.95 -16.98
CA ASP A 20 -29.95 16.21 -15.56
C ASP A 20 -28.78 15.33 -15.08
N LEU A 21 -27.77 15.93 -14.45
CA LEU A 21 -26.64 15.22 -13.83
C LEU A 21 -27.08 14.06 -12.93
N LYS A 22 -28.20 14.20 -12.22
CA LYS A 22 -28.77 13.13 -11.37
C LYS A 22 -29.19 11.90 -12.18
N SER A 23 -29.53 12.09 -13.45
CA SER A 23 -29.96 11.03 -14.36
C SER A 23 -28.84 10.48 -15.26
N TRP A 24 -27.73 11.21 -15.44
CA TRP A 24 -26.61 10.79 -16.30
C TRP A 24 -26.00 9.43 -15.94
N GLN A 25 -26.12 8.39 -16.75
CA GLN A 25 -25.41 7.12 -16.51
C GLN A 25 -24.34 6.94 -17.60
N PRO A 26 -23.09 6.64 -17.24
CA PRO A 26 -22.07 6.32 -18.24
C PRO A 26 -22.39 4.96 -18.88
N ASP A 27 -22.15 4.84 -20.18
CA ASP A 27 -22.30 3.57 -20.93
C ASP A 27 -21.14 2.58 -20.69
N MET A 28 -20.44 2.72 -19.56
CA MET A 28 -19.23 1.96 -19.22
C MET A 28 -19.34 1.30 -17.86
N ASP A 29 -19.08 -0.02 -17.81
CA ASP A 29 -19.05 -0.79 -16.57
C ASP A 29 -17.91 -0.33 -15.64
N GLY A 30 -18.22 -0.19 -14.35
CA GLY A 30 -17.26 0.18 -13.31
C GLY A 30 -17.16 1.68 -13.03
N VAL A 31 -17.90 2.53 -13.74
CA VAL A 31 -18.00 3.97 -13.46
C VAL A 31 -19.31 4.22 -12.69
N TYR A 32 -19.19 4.60 -11.42
CA TYR A 32 -20.34 4.88 -10.57
C TYR A 32 -20.38 6.35 -10.18
N LYS A 33 -21.59 6.91 -10.09
CA LYS A 33 -21.77 8.27 -9.57
C LYS A 33 -21.31 8.34 -8.12
N GLY A 34 -20.49 9.35 -7.82
CA GLY A 34 -20.23 9.73 -6.44
C GLY A 34 -21.48 10.24 -5.73
N LYS A 35 -21.43 10.30 -4.40
CA LYS A 35 -22.53 10.86 -3.59
C LYS A 35 -22.65 12.36 -3.86
N ILE A 36 -23.86 12.81 -4.23
CA ILE A 36 -24.16 14.23 -4.36
C ILE A 36 -24.07 14.87 -2.98
N THR A 37 -23.12 15.81 -2.82
CA THR A 37 -22.90 16.50 -1.55
C THR A 37 -23.32 17.96 -1.72
N PRO A 38 -24.38 18.42 -1.04
CA PRO A 38 -24.76 19.83 -1.07
C PRO A 38 -23.68 20.64 -0.34
N THR A 39 -23.00 21.52 -1.08
CA THR A 39 -22.02 22.44 -0.50
C THR A 39 -22.73 23.73 -0.07
N LYS A 40 -22.33 24.30 1.07
CA LYS A 40 -22.84 25.60 1.55
C LYS A 40 -22.14 26.80 0.91
N ASN A 41 -21.12 26.57 0.08
CA ASN A 41 -20.27 27.61 -0.48
C ASN A 41 -20.77 28.01 -1.88
N THR A 42 -20.87 29.31 -2.13
CA THR A 42 -21.28 29.89 -3.43
C THR A 42 -20.10 30.22 -4.34
N SER A 43 -18.85 30.09 -3.87
CA SER A 43 -17.67 30.31 -4.71
C SER A 43 -17.25 29.04 -5.45
N LEU A 44 -16.99 29.20 -6.76
CA LEU A 44 -16.52 28.13 -7.65
C LEU A 44 -15.27 27.43 -7.10
N ASP A 45 -14.27 28.18 -6.65
CA ASP A 45 -13.02 27.63 -6.09
C ASP A 45 -13.26 26.71 -4.88
N ALA A 46 -14.22 27.05 -4.01
CA ALA A 46 -14.52 26.23 -2.83
C ALA A 46 -15.28 24.95 -3.20
N ILE A 47 -16.10 25.01 -4.25
CA ILE A 47 -16.81 23.86 -4.82
C ILE A 47 -15.78 22.93 -5.48
N GLU A 48 -14.85 23.44 -6.27
CA GLU A 48 -13.77 22.67 -6.89
C GLU A 48 -12.90 21.98 -5.86
N LYS A 49 -12.47 22.70 -4.82
CA LYS A 49 -11.65 22.13 -3.74
C LYS A 49 -12.40 21.03 -2.98
N SER A 50 -13.69 21.21 -2.73
CA SER A 50 -14.53 20.19 -2.09
C SER A 50 -14.72 18.97 -2.99
N ALA A 51 -14.91 19.18 -4.30
CA ALA A 51 -14.97 18.10 -5.27
C ALA A 51 -13.66 17.30 -5.29
N LEU A 52 -12.49 17.95 -5.35
CA LEU A 52 -11.19 17.28 -5.31
C LEU A 52 -10.95 16.45 -4.04
N ILE A 53 -11.45 16.90 -2.88
CA ILE A 53 -11.34 16.18 -1.61
C ILE A 53 -12.27 14.94 -1.56
N HIS A 54 -13.42 15.01 -2.25
CA HIS A 54 -14.46 13.96 -2.21
C HIS A 54 -14.54 13.12 -3.48
N CYS A 55 -13.73 13.40 -4.50
CA CYS A 55 -13.54 12.53 -5.64
C CYS A 55 -12.82 11.26 -5.16
N SER A 56 -13.52 10.12 -5.18
CA SER A 56 -12.84 8.84 -5.32
C SER A 56 -12.13 8.88 -6.66
N LEU A 57 -10.82 9.16 -6.62
CA LEU A 57 -9.90 8.93 -7.73
C LEU A 57 -10.33 7.64 -8.41
N PHE A 58 -10.65 7.73 -9.70
CA PHE A 58 -10.97 6.60 -10.56
C PHE A 58 -10.03 5.45 -10.22
N SER A 59 -10.51 4.47 -9.45
CA SER A 59 -9.84 3.18 -9.30
C SER A 59 -10.14 2.32 -10.53
N ALA A 60 -10.19 2.95 -11.70
CA ALA A 60 -9.84 2.27 -12.92
C ALA A 60 -8.37 1.94 -12.75
N LYS A 61 -8.09 0.71 -12.30
CA LYS A 61 -6.90 0.01 -12.78
C LYS A 61 -6.91 0.25 -14.28
N ALA A 62 -6.05 1.15 -14.75
CA ALA A 62 -5.67 1.10 -16.14
C ALA A 62 -5.28 -0.37 -16.34
N ASN A 63 -5.97 -1.06 -17.25
CA ASN A 63 -5.46 -2.30 -17.82
C ASN A 63 -4.27 -1.96 -18.73
N ASP A 64 -3.38 -1.08 -18.27
CA ASP A 64 -2.01 -1.01 -18.71
C ASP A 64 -1.32 -2.21 -18.05
N ALA A 65 -1.71 -3.39 -18.52
CA ALA A 65 -0.82 -4.53 -18.58
C ALA A 65 0.30 -4.17 -19.58
N GLN A 66 1.09 -3.14 -19.26
CA GLN A 66 2.50 -3.24 -19.57
C GLN A 66 2.98 -4.47 -18.81
N ALA A 67 3.63 -5.38 -19.53
CA ALA A 67 4.22 -6.60 -19.03
C ALA A 67 5.43 -6.32 -18.11
N GLY A 68 5.29 -5.36 -17.18
CA GLY A 68 6.11 -5.21 -16.00
C GLY A 68 5.37 -5.79 -14.81
N ASP A 69 6.07 -6.50 -13.93
CA ASP A 69 5.50 -6.88 -12.64
C ASP A 69 5.00 -5.63 -11.92
N GLY A 70 3.68 -5.48 -11.81
CA GLY A 70 3.09 -4.45 -10.96
C GLY A 70 3.60 -4.59 -9.51
N PRO A 71 3.64 -3.49 -8.76
CA PRO A 71 4.22 -3.45 -7.41
C PRO A 71 3.59 -4.48 -6.46
N ASP A 72 2.28 -4.69 -6.55
CA ASP A 72 1.56 -5.71 -5.77
C ASP A 72 2.02 -7.13 -6.08
N ARG A 73 2.37 -7.45 -7.34
CA ARG A 73 2.88 -8.77 -7.74
C ARG A 73 4.32 -8.97 -7.28
N SER A 74 5.14 -7.92 -7.36
CA SER A 74 6.53 -7.97 -6.90
C SER A 74 6.61 -8.18 -5.38
N LEU A 75 5.82 -7.43 -4.61
CA LEU A 75 5.73 -7.60 -3.16
C LEU A 75 5.20 -9.00 -2.78
N ALA A 76 4.16 -9.49 -3.45
CA ALA A 76 3.61 -10.82 -3.18
C ALA A 76 4.66 -11.92 -3.40
N ARG A 77 5.41 -11.86 -4.51
CA ARG A 77 6.51 -12.81 -4.76
C ARG A 77 7.61 -12.72 -3.70
N PHE A 78 7.98 -11.51 -3.29
CA PHE A 78 8.97 -11.34 -2.23
C PHE A 78 8.51 -11.96 -0.90
N GLN A 79 7.23 -11.76 -0.53
CA GLN A 79 6.63 -12.39 0.64
C GLN A 79 6.60 -13.92 0.52
N ASP A 80 6.27 -14.45 -0.67
CA ASP A 80 6.27 -15.88 -0.94
C ASP A 80 7.68 -16.49 -0.83
N THR A 81 8.71 -15.80 -1.32
CA THR A 81 10.11 -16.25 -1.15
C THR A 81 10.51 -16.34 0.33
N ILE A 82 10.17 -15.34 1.14
CA ILE A 82 10.43 -15.40 2.59
C ILE A 82 9.70 -16.60 3.20
N ARG A 83 8.42 -16.78 2.86
CA ARG A 83 7.59 -17.89 3.34
C ARG A 83 8.18 -19.24 2.94
N GLU A 84 8.62 -19.40 1.71
CA GLU A 84 9.24 -20.63 1.20
C GLU A 84 10.52 -20.98 1.96
N ILE A 85 11.42 -20.01 2.16
CA ILE A 85 12.66 -20.22 2.93
C ILE A 85 12.35 -20.67 4.37
N VAL A 86 11.39 -20.00 5.01
CA VAL A 86 11.00 -20.30 6.40
C VAL A 86 10.33 -21.68 6.50
N VAL A 87 9.34 -21.96 5.65
CA VAL A 87 8.56 -23.21 5.70
C VAL A 87 9.41 -24.42 5.30
N ALA A 88 10.36 -24.25 4.37
CA ALA A 88 11.34 -25.30 4.05
C ALA A 88 12.19 -25.69 5.27
N THR A 89 12.40 -24.77 6.21
CA THR A 89 13.16 -25.03 7.44
C THR A 89 12.27 -25.52 8.59
N ARG A 90 11.07 -24.93 8.77
CA ARG A 90 10.10 -25.31 9.82
C ARG A 90 8.67 -25.18 9.29
N GLU A 91 8.06 -26.30 8.90
CA GLU A 91 6.75 -26.33 8.25
C GLU A 91 5.62 -25.70 9.09
N GLY A 92 5.68 -25.86 10.42
CA GLY A 92 4.68 -25.35 11.37
C GLY A 92 4.53 -23.82 11.40
N MET A 93 5.46 -23.05 10.82
CA MET A 93 5.37 -21.59 10.78
C MET A 93 4.40 -21.04 9.73
N LYS A 94 3.94 -21.88 8.79
CA LYS A 94 3.07 -21.43 7.68
C LYS A 94 1.82 -20.67 8.15
N VAL A 95 1.24 -21.07 9.28
CA VAL A 95 0.02 -20.46 9.85
C VAL A 95 0.23 -19.06 10.41
N ARG A 96 1.49 -18.65 10.61
CA ARG A 96 1.89 -17.35 11.15
C ARG A 96 2.06 -16.28 10.09
N PHE A 97 1.95 -16.63 8.81
CA PHE A 97 2.01 -15.69 7.69
C PHE A 97 0.63 -15.15 7.32
N ASN A 98 0.57 -13.88 6.93
CA ASN A 98 -0.64 -13.18 6.50
C ASN A 98 -1.81 -13.29 7.49
N VAL A 99 -1.50 -13.26 8.79
CA VAL A 99 -2.47 -13.35 9.88
C VAL A 99 -3.35 -12.09 9.87
N LYS A 100 -4.66 -12.28 9.90
CA LYS A 100 -5.63 -11.17 9.99
C LYS A 100 -5.79 -10.78 11.46
N MET A 101 -5.27 -9.61 11.81
CA MET A 101 -5.35 -9.05 13.15
C MET A 101 -6.50 -8.05 13.23
N SER A 102 -7.34 -8.21 14.24
CA SER A 102 -8.43 -7.29 14.54
C SER A 102 -7.87 -6.07 15.27
N LEU A 103 -7.60 -5.00 14.53
CA LEU A 103 -7.05 -3.75 15.06
C LEU A 103 -8.14 -2.68 15.23
N TYR A 104 -7.83 -1.62 15.99
CA TYR A 104 -8.70 -0.45 16.20
C TYR A 104 -10.09 -0.78 16.77
N GLY A 105 -10.12 -1.67 17.76
CA GLY A 105 -11.33 -2.06 18.50
C GLY A 105 -12.26 -2.96 17.70
N GLY A 106 -11.72 -3.85 16.84
CA GLY A 106 -12.53 -4.80 16.08
C GLY A 106 -13.08 -4.27 14.76
N LYS A 107 -12.81 -3.01 14.42
CA LYS A 107 -13.40 -2.38 13.23
C LYS A 107 -12.75 -2.82 11.92
N ALA A 108 -11.51 -3.31 11.96
CA ALA A 108 -10.79 -3.73 10.77
C ALA A 108 -9.96 -5.00 11.03
N ASN A 109 -10.11 -5.99 10.15
CA ASN A 109 -9.25 -7.15 10.07
C ASN A 109 -8.11 -6.87 9.09
N ILE A 110 -6.95 -6.52 9.63
CA ILE A 110 -5.79 -6.08 8.88
C ILE A 110 -4.82 -7.25 8.73
N PRO A 111 -4.42 -7.61 7.49
CA PRO A 111 -3.40 -8.63 7.30
C PRO A 111 -2.02 -8.09 7.70
N ILE A 112 -1.35 -8.83 8.59
CA ILE A 112 0.04 -8.63 8.99
C ILE A 112 0.87 -9.75 8.38
N THR A 113 1.99 -9.41 7.74
CA THR A 113 2.76 -10.36 6.93
C THR A 113 3.26 -11.55 7.73
N TYR A 114 3.75 -11.32 8.95
CA TYR A 114 4.12 -12.37 9.89
C TYR A 114 3.78 -11.96 11.32
N VAL A 115 3.16 -12.85 12.08
CA VAL A 115 2.90 -12.68 13.51
C VAL A 115 3.41 -13.90 14.26
N GLY A 116 4.48 -13.68 15.01
CA GLY A 116 5.24 -14.65 15.77
C GLY A 116 4.91 -14.69 17.24
N THR A 117 5.83 -15.25 18.02
CA THR A 117 5.73 -15.28 19.48
C THR A 117 6.21 -13.95 20.07
N HIS A 118 7.33 -13.41 19.58
CA HIS A 118 7.95 -12.16 20.03
C HIS A 118 8.20 -11.17 18.87
N LEU A 119 7.80 -11.53 17.65
CA LEU A 119 8.11 -10.80 16.43
C LEU A 119 6.85 -10.55 15.61
N ALA A 120 6.64 -9.32 15.18
CA ALA A 120 5.65 -9.00 14.15
C ALA A 120 6.33 -8.26 13.00
N ILE A 121 6.15 -8.77 11.78
CA ILE A 121 6.69 -8.17 10.55
C ILE A 121 5.53 -7.75 9.67
N ASN A 122 5.58 -6.52 9.17
CA ASN A 122 4.68 -6.05 8.14
C ASN A 122 5.49 -5.55 6.95
N LEU A 123 5.29 -6.20 5.80
CA LEU A 123 6.02 -5.91 4.58
C LEU A 123 5.21 -4.99 3.67
N THR A 124 5.92 -4.08 3.01
CA THR A 124 5.39 -3.20 1.97
C THR A 124 6.45 -2.97 0.90
N SER A 125 6.08 -2.46 -0.26
CA SER A 125 7.02 -2.13 -1.33
C SER A 125 7.10 -0.63 -1.58
N LEU A 126 8.22 -0.19 -2.14
CA LEU A 126 8.39 1.15 -2.71
C LEU A 126 9.06 1.02 -4.08
N ASP A 127 8.27 1.18 -5.14
CA ASP A 127 8.71 1.21 -6.53
C ASP A 127 8.63 2.65 -7.06
N MET A 128 9.78 3.27 -7.32
CA MET A 128 9.85 4.66 -7.80
C MET A 128 9.51 4.82 -9.28
N THR A 129 9.41 3.71 -10.03
CA THR A 129 9.06 3.73 -11.45
C THR A 129 7.56 3.87 -11.69
N VAL A 130 6.73 3.65 -10.67
CA VAL A 130 5.28 3.80 -10.78
C VAL A 130 4.81 5.17 -10.30
N THR A 131 3.72 5.65 -10.90
CA THR A 131 3.09 6.93 -10.56
C THR A 131 2.47 6.96 -9.15
N SER A 132 2.24 5.79 -8.55
CA SER A 132 1.68 5.62 -7.21
C SER A 132 2.73 5.57 -6.09
N ASN A 133 3.97 5.98 -6.33
CA ASN A 133 5.07 5.90 -5.33
C ASN A 133 4.74 6.63 -4.00
N SER A 134 4.08 7.78 -4.07
CA SER A 134 3.61 8.54 -2.90
C SER A 134 2.57 7.77 -2.09
N GLN A 135 1.65 7.07 -2.77
CA GLN A 135 0.65 6.22 -2.13
C GLN A 135 1.29 5.00 -1.46
N GLN A 136 2.39 4.48 -2.01
CA GLN A 136 3.18 3.39 -1.42
C GLN A 136 3.92 3.86 -0.17
N ARG A 137 4.49 5.06 -0.17
CA ARG A 137 5.04 5.70 1.03
C ARG A 137 3.97 5.84 2.12
N ASP A 138 2.79 6.33 1.77
CA ASP A 138 1.68 6.46 2.73
C ASP A 138 1.20 5.08 3.22
N ALA A 139 1.25 4.05 2.37
CA ALA A 139 0.99 2.68 2.79
C ALA A 139 2.03 2.21 3.82
N ALA A 140 3.32 2.51 3.63
CA ALA A 140 4.36 2.19 4.60
C ALA A 140 4.14 2.89 5.96
N HIS A 141 3.76 4.16 5.96
CA HIS A 141 3.33 4.86 7.20
C HIS A 141 2.15 4.17 7.88
N ARG A 142 1.14 3.75 7.12
CA ARG A 142 0.01 2.96 7.67
C ARG A 142 0.48 1.65 8.27
N LYS A 143 1.47 0.98 7.66
CA LYS A 143 2.04 -0.27 8.15
C LYS A 143 2.79 -0.10 9.48
N ILE A 144 3.52 1.01 9.65
CA ILE A 144 4.13 1.41 10.93
C ILE A 144 3.04 1.56 12.00
N ASN A 145 1.97 2.30 11.70
CA ASN A 145 0.87 2.51 12.65
C ASN A 145 0.11 1.21 12.97
N GLN A 146 -0.01 0.28 12.02
CA GLN A 146 -0.60 -1.03 12.27
C GLN A 146 0.27 -1.86 13.21
N LEU A 147 1.60 -1.85 13.01
CA LEU A 147 2.54 -2.52 13.91
C LEU A 147 2.49 -1.91 15.31
N LEU A 148 2.48 -0.58 15.42
CA LEU A 148 2.33 0.10 16.70
C LEU A 148 1.03 -0.28 17.40
N ALA A 149 -0.08 -0.33 16.67
CA ALA A 149 -1.37 -0.74 17.23
C ALA A 149 -1.36 -2.18 17.77
N LEU A 150 -0.55 -3.10 17.21
CA LEU A 150 -0.44 -4.45 17.75
C LEU A 150 0.11 -4.46 19.19
N ARG A 151 0.94 -3.49 19.56
CA ARG A 151 1.45 -3.32 20.93
C ARG A 151 0.32 -3.11 21.93
N ASP A 152 -0.74 -2.40 21.52
CA ASP A 152 -1.91 -2.12 22.36
C ASP A 152 -2.84 -3.34 22.50
N PHE A 153 -2.83 -4.25 21.54
CA PHE A 153 -3.64 -5.47 21.55
C PHE A 153 -3.01 -6.62 22.32
N GLY A 154 -1.76 -6.49 22.74
CA GLY A 154 -1.04 -7.51 23.48
C GLY A 154 -0.96 -8.81 22.67
N ILE A 155 0.03 -8.93 21.79
CA ILE A 155 0.34 -10.19 21.08
C ILE A 155 0.83 -11.29 22.06
N GLY A 156 0.80 -11.03 23.37
CA GLY A 156 1.00 -12.02 24.42
C GLY A 156 2.32 -11.88 25.17
N HIS A 157 3.18 -10.90 24.88
CA HIS A 157 4.48 -10.77 25.56
C HIS A 157 4.91 -9.31 25.79
N SER A 158 5.83 -9.12 26.75
CA SER A 158 6.32 -7.82 27.22
C SER A 158 7.46 -7.22 26.40
N LYS A 159 7.87 -7.89 25.30
CA LYS A 159 8.98 -7.52 24.41
C LYS A 159 8.65 -7.92 22.98
N ASP A 160 7.83 -7.12 22.31
CA ASP A 160 7.48 -7.33 20.91
C ASP A 160 8.49 -6.60 20.00
N ASP A 161 9.28 -7.36 19.25
CA ASP A 161 10.08 -6.84 18.14
C ASP A 161 9.14 -6.56 16.96
N LEU A 162 8.86 -5.28 16.73
CA LEU A 162 8.06 -4.83 15.60
C LEU A 162 8.98 -4.45 14.45
N VAL A 163 8.74 -4.98 13.25
CA VAL A 163 9.59 -4.76 12.08
C VAL A 163 8.76 -4.30 10.89
N LEU A 164 9.09 -3.13 10.35
CA LEU A 164 8.71 -2.73 9.01
C LEU A 164 9.78 -3.23 8.03
N GLY A 165 9.37 -4.05 7.06
CA GLY A 165 10.23 -4.36 5.91
C GLY A 165 9.78 -3.60 4.68
N LEU A 166 10.69 -2.86 4.07
CA LEU A 166 10.46 -2.13 2.83
C LEU A 166 11.17 -2.82 1.66
N TRP A 167 10.41 -3.36 0.72
CA TRP A 167 10.93 -3.97 -0.50
C TRP A 167 11.07 -2.92 -1.62
N THR A 168 12.28 -2.74 -2.14
CA THR A 168 12.54 -1.89 -3.30
C THR A 168 12.93 -2.77 -4.48
N PRO A 169 12.04 -3.00 -5.46
CA PRO A 169 12.36 -3.88 -6.58
C PRO A 169 13.54 -3.34 -7.41
N ASN A 170 14.30 -4.25 -8.01
CA ASN A 170 15.42 -3.86 -8.88
C ASN A 170 14.89 -3.18 -10.15
N ARG A 171 15.09 -1.86 -10.23
CA ARG A 171 14.68 -1.01 -11.34
C ARG A 171 15.82 -0.07 -11.68
N VAL A 172 15.92 0.29 -12.96
CA VAL A 172 16.77 1.40 -13.37
C VAL A 172 16.02 2.69 -13.06
N LEU A 173 16.58 3.49 -12.16
CA LEU A 173 16.02 4.77 -11.74
C LEU A 173 16.76 5.92 -12.44
N ASN A 174 16.06 7.04 -12.64
CA ASN A 174 16.71 8.31 -12.98
C ASN A 174 17.07 9.08 -11.70
N ASP A 175 17.91 10.11 -11.82
CA ASP A 175 18.40 10.92 -10.69
C ASP A 175 17.25 11.41 -9.79
N GLN A 176 16.15 11.89 -10.37
CA GLN A 176 14.98 12.36 -9.61
C GLN A 176 14.31 11.22 -8.81
N GLN A 177 14.25 10.02 -9.37
CA GLN A 177 13.68 8.84 -8.71
C GLN A 177 14.61 8.32 -7.62
N GLU A 178 15.93 8.39 -7.81
CA GLU A 178 16.93 8.04 -6.79
C GLU A 178 16.87 9.01 -5.61
N ASP A 179 16.82 10.32 -5.87
CA ASP A 179 16.64 11.35 -4.84
C ASP A 179 15.37 11.12 -4.03
N ALA A 180 14.25 10.85 -4.72
CA ALA A 180 12.98 10.59 -4.08
C ALA A 180 12.98 9.25 -3.30
N LEU A 181 13.68 8.22 -3.78
CA LEU A 181 13.87 6.97 -3.04
C LEU A 181 14.64 7.22 -1.75
N GLY A 182 15.75 7.96 -1.82
CA GLY A 182 16.56 8.34 -0.67
C GLY A 182 15.77 9.14 0.36
N ALA A 183 14.98 10.12 -0.10
CA ALA A 183 14.12 10.91 0.76
C ALA A 183 13.06 10.05 1.47
N TYR A 184 12.35 9.19 0.74
CA TYR A 184 11.29 8.35 1.32
C TYR A 184 11.82 7.27 2.26
N THR A 185 12.93 6.62 1.92
CA THR A 185 13.56 5.62 2.79
C THR A 185 14.03 6.26 4.10
N THR A 186 14.66 7.43 4.05
CA THR A 186 15.07 8.20 5.23
C THR A 186 13.86 8.64 6.08
N GLU A 187 12.81 9.14 5.44
CA GLU A 187 11.57 9.56 6.11
C GLU A 187 10.93 8.38 6.86
N LEU A 188 10.82 7.22 6.20
CA LEU A 188 10.20 6.02 6.76
C LEU A 188 11.04 5.40 7.88
N GLU A 189 12.35 5.37 7.74
CA GLU A 189 13.27 4.92 8.79
C GLU A 189 13.12 5.79 10.04
N PHE A 190 13.14 7.11 9.89
CA PHE A 190 12.95 8.04 10.99
C PHE A 190 11.57 7.84 11.66
N ALA A 191 10.51 7.71 10.87
CA ALA A 191 9.15 7.51 11.38
C ALA A 191 9.02 6.19 12.16
N ALA A 192 9.59 5.09 11.64
CA ALA A 192 9.58 3.79 12.30
C ALA A 192 10.35 3.81 13.62
N ASN A 193 11.58 4.34 13.60
CA ASN A 193 12.44 4.43 14.77
C ASN A 193 11.82 5.29 15.89
N LYS A 194 11.13 6.39 15.54
CA LYS A 194 10.44 7.27 16.48
C LYS A 194 9.40 6.54 17.34
N VAL A 195 8.76 5.50 16.81
CA VAL A 195 7.72 4.72 17.51
C VAL A 195 8.22 3.36 18.02
N GLY A 196 9.53 3.11 17.90
CA GLY A 196 10.16 1.85 18.30
C GLY A 196 9.75 0.68 17.40
N VAL A 197 9.61 0.91 16.10
CA VAL A 197 9.49 -0.12 15.06
C VAL A 197 10.83 -0.19 14.33
N LYS A 198 11.44 -1.37 14.26
CA LYS A 198 12.68 -1.59 13.51
C LYS A 198 12.41 -1.48 12.02
N TYR A 199 13.25 -0.74 11.32
CA TYR A 199 13.19 -0.59 9.87
C TYR A 199 14.22 -1.50 9.20
N ILE A 200 13.81 -2.25 8.17
CA ILE A 200 14.70 -3.04 7.32
C ILE A 200 14.37 -2.73 5.86
N LEU A 201 15.35 -2.18 5.15
CA LEU A 201 15.31 -2.03 3.70
C LEU A 201 15.75 -3.34 3.03
N ALA A 202 14.94 -3.82 2.10
CA ALA A 202 15.19 -5.01 1.30
C ALA A 202 15.43 -4.56 -0.14
N ASP A 203 16.70 -4.47 -0.52
CA ASP A 203 17.09 -4.01 -1.84
C ASP A 203 17.02 -5.13 -2.87
N GLY A 204 16.21 -4.95 -3.92
CA GLY A 204 16.12 -5.90 -5.01
C GLY A 204 17.37 -6.00 -5.87
N ALA A 205 18.28 -5.02 -5.82
CA ALA A 205 19.53 -5.04 -6.57
C ALA A 205 20.43 -6.25 -6.23
N VAL A 206 20.38 -6.73 -4.97
CA VAL A 206 21.11 -7.94 -4.55
C VAL A 206 20.39 -9.24 -4.90
N GLY A 207 19.20 -9.16 -5.50
CA GLY A 207 18.38 -10.31 -5.85
C GLY A 207 17.37 -10.68 -4.76
N GLN A 208 16.21 -11.16 -5.19
CA GLN A 208 15.04 -11.38 -4.32
C GLN A 208 15.30 -12.38 -3.18
N ALA A 209 15.98 -13.49 -3.47
CA ALA A 209 16.28 -14.51 -2.45
C ALA A 209 17.26 -13.99 -1.39
N GLU A 210 18.28 -13.24 -1.79
CA GLU A 210 19.26 -12.67 -0.86
C GLU A 210 18.63 -11.57 0.00
N ALA A 211 17.83 -10.68 -0.60
CA ALA A 211 17.06 -9.66 0.10
C ALA A 211 16.02 -10.24 1.08
N ALA A 212 15.53 -11.46 0.85
CA ALA A 212 14.58 -12.15 1.72
C ALA A 212 15.24 -12.76 2.98
N MET A 213 16.54 -13.08 2.91
CA MET A 213 17.25 -13.81 3.98
C MET A 213 17.23 -13.09 5.35
N PRO A 214 17.39 -11.77 5.46
CA PRO A 214 17.30 -11.08 6.75
C PRO A 214 15.95 -11.32 7.45
N PHE A 215 14.84 -11.29 6.71
CA PHE A 215 13.51 -11.55 7.27
C PHE A 215 13.33 -13.02 7.64
N ALA A 216 13.76 -13.93 6.77
CA ALA A 216 13.69 -15.36 7.06
C ALA A 216 14.49 -15.73 8.32
N LYS A 217 15.69 -15.17 8.49
CA LYS A 217 16.51 -15.36 9.70
C LYS A 217 15.82 -14.85 10.97
N LEU A 218 15.20 -13.66 10.92
CA LEU A 218 14.45 -13.12 12.05
C LEU A 218 13.27 -14.03 12.42
N ILE A 219 12.50 -14.47 11.44
CA ILE A 219 11.36 -15.37 11.65
C ILE A 219 11.81 -16.72 12.23
N LEU A 220 12.90 -17.28 11.72
CA LEU A 220 13.44 -18.55 12.22
C LEU A 220 14.00 -18.45 13.64
N ALA A 221 14.42 -17.25 14.07
CA ALA A 221 14.92 -16.97 15.42
C ALA A 221 13.82 -16.63 16.44
N ASP A 222 12.63 -16.25 15.97
CA ASP A 222 11.47 -15.95 16.82
C ASP A 222 10.86 -17.20 17.49
N ALA A 223 11.07 -18.37 16.88
CA ALA A 223 10.46 -19.64 17.25
C ALA A 223 11.34 -20.53 18.12
#